data_AF-A0A950ALX5-F1
#
_entry.id   AF-A0A950ALX5-F1
#
_cell.length_a   1.000
_cell.length_b   1.000
_cell.length_c   1.000
_cell.angle_alpha   90.00
_cell.angle_beta   90.00
_cell.angle_gamma   90.00
#
_symmetry.space_group_name_H-M   'P 1'
#
loop_
_entity.id
_entity.type
_entity.pdbx_description
1 polymer ?
#
loop_
_entity_poly.entity_id
_entity_poly.type
_entity_poly.pdbx_seq_one_letter_code
_entity_poly.pdbx_strand_id
1 'polypeptide(L)'
;MLVTGPVRLSTFFPLAAAIKRGIFKVVGHKDVAPQNKPFPLFRDGVADPKTNKVKVWWLWDGEKEWKVGEITLEQRKFPLRGIWNDTSLIERSKAEGPPSNDLS
;
A
#
# COMPACT_ATOMS: atom_id res chain seq x y z
N MET A 1 12.90 -15.58 -5.76
CA MET A 1 11.67 -16.18 -6.31
C MET A 1 10.76 -15.05 -6.75
N LEU A 2 10.30 -15.04 -8.00
CA LEU A 2 9.27 -14.10 -8.46
C LEU A 2 7.90 -14.66 -8.07
N VAL A 3 7.07 -13.88 -7.40
CA VAL A 3 5.72 -14.29 -7.00
C VAL A 3 4.79 -14.13 -8.21
N THR A 4 4.20 -15.23 -8.68
CA THR A 4 3.29 -15.26 -9.85
C THR A 4 1.81 -15.24 -9.49
N GLY A 5 1.49 -15.17 -8.19
CA GLY A 5 0.12 -15.10 -7.69
C GLY A 5 -0.54 -13.72 -7.83
N PRO A 6 -1.79 -13.58 -7.34
CA PRO A 6 -2.49 -12.30 -7.30
C PRO A 6 -1.76 -11.27 -6.43
N VAL A 7 -1.91 -9.98 -6.77
CA VAL A 7 -1.34 -8.88 -5.98
C VAL A 7 -1.98 -8.87 -4.60
N ARG A 8 -1.18 -9.12 -3.57
CA ARG A 8 -1.64 -9.12 -2.17
C ARG A 8 -1.57 -7.75 -1.51
N LEU A 9 -0.57 -6.96 -1.88
CA LEU A 9 -0.32 -5.64 -1.30
C LEU A 9 0.39 -4.73 -2.31
N SER A 10 0.06 -3.44 -2.23
CA SER A 10 0.71 -2.35 -2.96
C SER A 10 1.02 -1.24 -1.97
N THR A 11 2.28 -0.81 -1.89
CA THR A 11 2.74 0.19 -0.90
C THR A 11 3.98 0.92 -1.40
N PHE A 12 4.27 2.07 -0.78
CA PHE A 12 5.57 2.71 -0.89
C PHE A 12 6.51 2.16 0.18
N PHE A 13 7.76 1.90 -0.21
CA PHE A 13 8.80 1.41 0.69
C PHE A 13 10.13 2.05 0.30
N PRO A 14 10.91 2.60 1.25
CA PRO A 14 12.20 3.24 0.99
C PRO A 14 13.29 2.19 0.71
N LEU A 15 13.20 1.51 -0.43
CA LEU A 15 14.03 0.36 -0.78
C LEU A 15 15.53 0.69 -0.74
N ALA A 16 15.94 1.85 -1.26
CA ALA A 16 17.34 2.26 -1.29
C ALA A 16 17.95 2.35 0.13
N ALA A 17 17.21 2.94 1.07
CA ALA A 17 17.65 3.03 2.47
C ALA A 17 17.73 1.65 3.12
N ALA A 18 16.78 0.76 2.82
CA ALA A 18 16.76 -0.60 3.36
C ALA A 18 17.90 -1.47 2.81
N ILE A 19 18.29 -1.28 1.54
CA ILE A 19 19.48 -1.91 0.95
C ILE A 19 20.75 -1.39 1.64
N LYS A 20 20.89 -0.07 1.82
CA LYS A 20 22.05 0.53 2.50
C LYS A 20 22.21 0.03 3.94
N ARG A 21 21.10 -0.28 4.62
CA ARG A 21 21.08 -0.84 5.99
C ARG A 21 21.28 -2.36 6.04
N GLY A 22 21.43 -3.04 4.91
CA GLY A 22 21.61 -4.49 4.85
C GLY A 22 20.35 -5.31 5.14
N ILE A 23 19.17 -4.69 5.18
CA ILE A 23 17.89 -5.37 5.43
C ILE A 23 17.44 -6.12 4.16
N PHE A 24 17.66 -5.53 3.00
CA PHE A 24 17.39 -6.12 1.68
C PHE A 24 18.67 -6.20 0.86
N LYS A 25 18.73 -7.19 -0.05
CA LYS A 25 19.77 -7.26 -1.07
C LYS A 25 19.15 -7.41 -2.46
N VAL A 26 19.79 -6.83 -3.46
CA VAL A 26 19.44 -7.06 -4.85
C VAL A 26 19.91 -8.46 -5.24
N VAL A 27 18.98 -9.32 -5.70
CA VAL A 27 19.28 -10.70 -6.14
C VAL A 27 19.29 -10.84 -7.66
N GLY A 28 18.94 -9.78 -8.39
CA GLY A 28 18.90 -9.75 -9.85
C GLY A 28 17.94 -8.68 -10.38
N HIS A 29 17.99 -8.44 -11.68
CA HIS A 29 17.06 -7.57 -12.40
C HIS A 29 16.13 -8.44 -13.25
N LYS A 30 14.82 -8.24 -13.09
CA LYS A 30 13.78 -9.01 -13.77
C LYS A 30 12.65 -8.06 -14.16
N ASP A 31 11.95 -8.40 -15.24
CA ASP A 31 10.79 -7.64 -15.65
C ASP A 31 9.67 -7.73 -14.61
N VAL A 32 8.92 -6.63 -14.48
CA VAL A 32 7.74 -6.58 -13.64
C VAL A 32 6.64 -7.45 -14.25
N ALA A 33 6.08 -8.36 -13.44
CA ALA A 33 5.01 -9.24 -13.86
C ALA A 33 3.80 -8.43 -14.36
N PRO A 34 3.07 -8.88 -15.42
CA PRO A 34 1.99 -8.10 -16.03
C PRO A 34 0.94 -7.58 -15.05
N GLN A 35 0.56 -8.38 -14.05
CA GLN A 35 -0.41 -8.01 -13.02
C GLN A 35 0.05 -6.87 -12.09
N ASN A 36 1.36 -6.61 -12.03
CA ASN A 36 1.97 -5.56 -11.21
C ASN A 36 2.34 -4.31 -12.03
N LYS A 37 2.12 -4.33 -13.35
CA LYS A 37 2.41 -3.18 -14.22
C LYS A 37 1.44 -2.01 -14.04
N PRO A 38 0.12 -2.23 -13.88
CA PRO A 38 -0.80 -1.13 -13.63
C PRO A 38 -0.47 -0.46 -12.30
N PHE A 39 -0.41 0.87 -12.31
CA PHE A 39 -0.27 1.60 -11.06
C PHE A 39 -1.57 1.45 -10.24
N PRO A 40 -1.48 1.11 -8.95
CA PRO A 40 -2.67 0.89 -8.14
C PRO A 40 -3.32 2.22 -7.76
N LEU A 41 -4.65 2.25 -7.76
CA LEU A 41 -5.43 3.36 -7.22
C LEU A 41 -5.37 3.30 -5.69
N PHE A 42 -4.73 4.29 -5.07
CA PHE A 42 -4.62 4.38 -3.63
C PHE A 42 -5.77 5.18 -3.03
N ARG A 43 -6.14 4.84 -1.80
CA ARG A 43 -6.98 5.69 -0.94
C ARG A 43 -6.12 6.40 0.09
N ASP A 44 -6.45 7.66 0.36
CA ASP A 44 -5.82 8.46 1.41
C ASP A 44 -6.89 9.10 2.30
N GLY A 45 -6.56 9.28 3.57
CA GLY A 45 -7.49 9.72 4.58
C GLY A 45 -6.79 10.00 5.90
N VAL A 46 -7.04 11.19 6.44
CA VAL A 46 -6.56 11.56 7.78
C VAL A 46 -7.63 11.19 8.79
N ALA A 47 -7.30 10.26 9.68
CA ALA A 47 -8.17 9.89 10.79
C ALA A 47 -8.23 11.03 11.81
N ASP A 48 -9.44 11.35 12.27
CA ASP A 48 -9.65 12.30 13.36
C ASP A 48 -9.05 11.71 14.67
N PRO A 49 -8.10 12.37 15.34
CA PRO A 49 -7.41 11.81 16.51
C PRO A 49 -8.34 11.46 17.68
N LYS A 50 -9.51 12.09 17.77
CA LYS A 50 -10.47 11.86 18.88
C LYS A 50 -11.42 10.70 18.60
N THR A 51 -11.75 10.48 17.33
CA THR A 51 -12.77 9.49 16.94
C THR A 51 -12.20 8.31 16.16
N ASN A 52 -10.93 8.39 15.76
CA ASN A 52 -10.22 7.47 14.86
C ASN A 52 -10.91 7.27 13.50
N LYS A 53 -11.88 8.13 13.15
CA LYS A 53 -12.65 8.03 11.90
C LYS A 53 -12.10 8.98 10.87
N VAL A 54 -11.96 8.49 9.64
CA VAL A 54 -11.65 9.31 8.48
C VAL A 54 -12.95 9.93 7.97
N LYS A 55 -13.05 11.26 8.08
CA LYS A 55 -14.23 12.02 7.62
C LYS A 55 -14.21 12.30 6.12
N VAL A 56 -13.03 12.37 5.53
CA VAL A 56 -12.84 12.70 4.12
C VAL A 56 -11.77 11.80 3.53
N TRP A 57 -12.17 11.04 2.52
CA TRP A 57 -11.30 10.22 1.71
C TRP A 57 -10.93 10.90 0.39
N TRP A 58 -9.75 10.56 -0.07
CA TRP A 58 -9.18 10.94 -1.34
C TRP A 58 -8.74 9.69 -2.09
N LEU A 59 -8.73 9.76 -3.42
CA LEU A 59 -8.16 8.72 -4.28
C LEU A 59 -6.99 9.31 -5.07
N TRP A 60 -5.97 8.49 -5.30
CA TRP A 60 -4.79 8.87 -6.07
C TRP A 60 -4.33 7.74 -6.99
N ASP A 61 -4.27 8.02 -8.30
CA ASP A 61 -3.93 7.04 -9.35
C ASP A 61 -2.45 7.05 -9.77
N GLY A 62 -1.61 7.83 -9.08
CA GLY A 62 -0.22 8.06 -9.44
C GLY A 62 0.02 9.39 -10.16
N GLU A 63 -1.01 9.96 -10.78
CA GLU A 63 -0.94 11.23 -11.51
C GLU A 63 -1.82 12.31 -10.88
N LYS A 64 -3.05 11.97 -10.53
CA LYS A 64 -4.07 12.88 -10.02
C LYS A 64 -4.60 12.41 -8.69
N GLU A 65 -4.85 13.36 -7.82
CA GLU A 65 -5.51 13.15 -6.54
C GLU A 65 -6.84 13.90 -6.52
N TRP A 66 -7.91 13.24 -6.05
CA TRP A 66 -9.22 13.86 -5.93
C TRP A 66 -9.99 13.38 -4.71
N LYS A 67 -10.75 14.30 -4.14
CA LYS A 67 -11.60 14.07 -2.97
C LYS A 67 -12.84 13.27 -3.38
N VAL A 68 -13.13 12.20 -2.66
CA VAL A 68 -14.35 11.38 -2.83
C VAL A 68 -15.31 11.48 -1.65
N GLY A 69 -14.87 12.03 -0.52
CA GLY A 69 -15.71 12.16 0.68
C GLY A 69 -15.82 10.82 1.40
N GLU A 70 -16.88 10.06 1.14
CA GLU A 70 -17.03 8.70 1.67
C GLU A 70 -16.57 7.65 0.63
N ILE A 71 -16.02 6.52 1.09
CA ILE A 71 -15.61 5.41 0.23
C ILE A 71 -16.59 4.24 0.32
N THR A 72 -16.86 3.63 -0.82
CA THR A 72 -17.63 2.39 -0.94
C THR A 72 -16.90 1.19 -0.34
N LEU A 73 -17.61 0.09 -0.09
CA LEU A 73 -17.01 -1.17 0.39
C LEU A 73 -15.94 -1.71 -0.55
N GLU A 74 -16.11 -1.53 -1.87
CA GLU A 74 -15.10 -1.93 -2.86
C GLU A 74 -13.86 -1.03 -2.79
N GLN A 75 -14.04 0.29 -2.65
CA GLN A 75 -12.93 1.23 -2.50
C GLN A 75 -12.13 1.04 -1.19
N ARG A 76 -12.73 0.46 -0.14
CA ARG A 76 -12.00 0.08 1.09
C ARG A 76 -10.93 -0.98 0.84
N LYS A 77 -11.09 -1.80 -0.20
CA LYS A 77 -10.10 -2.81 -0.60
C LYS A 77 -8.87 -2.19 -1.26
N PHE A 78 -8.95 -0.92 -1.68
CA PHE A 78 -7.82 -0.22 -2.28
C PHE A 78 -6.69 -0.03 -1.24
N PRO A 79 -5.43 -0.10 -1.68
CA PRO A 79 -4.29 0.11 -0.81
C PRO A 79 -4.31 1.53 -0.22
N LEU A 80 -3.86 1.64 1.04
CA LEU A 80 -3.68 2.93 1.69
C LEU A 80 -2.43 3.62 1.15
N ARG A 81 -2.54 4.89 0.79
CA ARG A 81 -1.41 5.73 0.45
C ARG A 81 -0.57 5.94 1.72
N GLY A 82 0.62 5.35 1.74
CA GLY A 82 1.50 5.48 2.89
C GLY A 82 2.87 4.87 2.60
N ILE A 83 3.88 5.37 3.33
CA ILE A 83 5.23 4.81 3.31
C ILE A 83 5.33 3.81 4.45
N TRP A 84 5.67 2.56 4.13
CA TRP A 84 5.87 1.51 5.13
C TRP A 84 7.36 1.41 5.49
N ASN A 85 7.63 1.14 6.76
CA ASN A 85 8.97 0.72 7.21
C ASN A 85 9.16 -0.80 6.99
N ASP A 86 10.37 -1.27 7.26
CA ASP A 86 10.80 -2.65 7.07
C ASP A 86 9.98 -3.64 7.89
N THR A 87 9.76 -3.35 9.19
CA THR A 87 8.92 -4.17 10.08
C THR A 87 7.50 -4.31 9.52
N SER A 88 6.87 -3.18 9.20
CA SER A 88 5.51 -3.12 8.63
C SER A 88 5.37 -3.92 7.34
N LEU A 89 6.36 -3.83 6.44
CA LEU A 89 6.33 -4.57 5.18
C LEU A 89 6.46 -6.07 5.41
N ILE A 90 7.37 -6.50 6.28
CA ILE A 90 7.60 -7.93 6.57
C ILE A 90 6.36 -8.54 7.24
N GLU A 91 5.83 -7.90 8.28
CA GLU A 91 4.66 -8.39 9.00
C GLU A 91 3.44 -8.52 8.08
N ARG A 92 3.16 -7.50 7.27
CA ARG A 92 2.01 -7.50 6.36
C ARG A 92 2.20 -8.41 5.15
N SER A 93 3.43 -8.69 4.73
CA SER A 93 3.70 -9.69 3.69
C SER A 93 3.40 -11.13 4.16
N LYS A 94 3.45 -11.37 5.48
CA LYS A 94 3.13 -12.65 6.12
C LYS A 94 1.66 -12.77 6.50
N ALA A 95 0.97 -11.66 6.71
CA ALA A 95 -0.45 -11.64 7.04
C ALA A 95 -1.33 -12.05 5.85
N GLU A 96 -2.42 -12.76 6.13
CA GLU A 96 -3.44 -13.10 5.13
C GLU A 96 -4.51 -12.00 5.10
N GLY A 97 -4.37 -11.04 4.18
CA GLY A 97 -5.40 -10.04 3.87
C GLY A 97 -4.88 -8.60 3.72
N PRO A 98 -5.62 -7.72 3.02
CA PRO A 98 -5.28 -6.31 2.93
C PRO A 98 -5.36 -5.64 4.30
N PRO A 99 -4.44 -4.70 4.64
CA PRO A 99 -4.46 -4.05 5.94
C PRO A 99 -5.74 -3.21 6.09
N SER A 100 -6.64 -3.64 6.98
CA SER A 100 -7.69 -2.77 7.48
C SER A 100 -7.08 -1.83 8.51
N ASN A 101 -6.68 -0.63 8.09
CA ASN A 101 -6.48 0.47 9.04
C ASN A 101 -7.81 1.13 9.43
N ASP A 102 -8.92 0.57 8.95
CA ASP A 102 -10.28 0.84 9.40
C ASP A 102 -10.46 0.16 10.78
N LEU A 103 -9.74 0.66 11.78
CA LEU A 103 -10.04 0.34 13.18
C LEU A 103 -11.34 1.05 13.55
N SER A 104 -12.45 0.30 13.49
CA SER A 104 -13.71 0.45 14.25
C SER A 104 -14.41 1.81 14.28
#